data_AF-A0A8S9V4T4-F1
#
_entry.id   AF-A0A8S9V4T4-F1
#
_cell.length_a   1.000
_cell.length_b   1.000
_cell.length_c   1.000
_cell.angle_alpha   90.00
_cell.angle_beta   90.00
_cell.angle_gamma   90.00
#
_symmetry.space_group_name_H-M   'P 1'
#
loop_
_entity.id
_entity.type
_entity.pdbx_description
1 polymer ?
#
loop_
_entity_poly.entity_id
_entity_poly.type
_entity_poly.pdbx_seq_one_letter_code
_entity_poly.pdbx_strand_id
1 'polypeptide(L)'
;MGNLVLRVSCCIIALIPTTEALACNAGAYFDGAKCLPCPGGTFGAVPGLASSSCSGLCTAGFFCPKGPTSSREKLCGASTFYCPSGSAERHPVDEGYYTVTFPTDQSDLPSSAGEQIRCDKGYYCVLGTRRACPAGVFGESTRVTTPECSAPCPKGSYCPEATVVPIPCPPGTYGGEIGLTSAQCSGLCPIGHYWYVQRLAFDQYKLIYFADCSTIGTITPEPCPSGTYGATPGLISSACSSTCSTVNKVLSCLPSPCPAGYYCALATTVPQECGSVEKFCPTGSSAPTTAAPGYYTTWKAYTGTSVTGEQLALQYVEGNSLAIRNQTTRSNQHIGEKGSYCSGGVKRLCPAGTYGATDGLSTATCTALCPAGFYCPSGTADFSQHPCTLRSSFCRQGSSVPTAVDSGYFTVATQTGLRSDETICPPGSFCVGGVQYLCPEGTFGATSGLASKTCSGECQDGYVCPRGSIAAQQSPCPAGSYSRNGKFCAPCSPGYWCDAGSPDPQQHACGADNAYCPLGSSSAQPVQDGYYAVGQQVTTHTSEALCTPRNAFHLPQCPTRTVGVNAHN
;
A
#
# COMPACT_ATOMS: atom_id res chain seq x y z
N MET A 1 102.89 87.86 17.31
CA MET A 1 103.96 88.61 18.01
C MET A 1 103.36 89.86 18.62
N GLY A 2 103.44 89.98 19.96
CA GLY A 2 103.23 91.20 20.75
C GLY A 2 101.80 91.75 20.84
N ASN A 3 101.32 92.33 21.94
CA ASN A 3 101.88 92.50 23.28
C ASN A 3 100.74 92.87 24.24
N LEU A 4 100.90 92.41 25.47
CA LEU A 4 100.15 92.74 26.67
C LEU A 4 100.28 94.23 27.03
N VAL A 5 99.18 94.94 27.34
CA VAL A 5 99.19 96.04 28.32
C VAL A 5 97.85 96.14 29.05
N LEU A 6 97.93 95.97 30.37
CA LEU A 6 96.91 96.24 31.38
C LEU A 6 96.81 97.76 31.64
N ARG A 7 95.61 98.34 31.74
CA ARG A 7 95.38 99.55 32.57
C ARG A 7 93.97 99.56 33.18
N VAL A 8 93.96 99.65 34.50
CA VAL A 8 92.83 99.90 35.40
C VAL A 8 92.58 101.41 35.46
N SER A 9 91.33 101.86 35.34
CA SER A 9 90.81 102.98 36.16
C SER A 9 89.33 103.31 35.96
N CYS A 10 88.68 103.34 37.12
CA CYS A 10 87.69 104.30 37.60
C CYS A 10 86.20 104.15 37.24
N CYS A 11 85.42 103.97 38.31
CA CYS A 11 83.98 103.98 38.42
C CYS A 11 83.36 105.30 37.94
N ILE A 12 82.27 105.19 37.17
CA ILE A 12 81.18 106.17 37.20
C ILE A 12 79.88 105.41 37.41
N ILE A 13 79.27 105.68 38.56
CA ILE A 13 77.96 105.20 38.97
C ILE A 13 76.92 105.90 38.08
N ALA A 14 76.28 105.14 37.18
CA ALA A 14 75.09 105.57 36.48
C ALA A 14 73.88 104.85 37.09
N LEU A 15 73.09 105.59 37.86
CA LEU A 15 71.78 105.21 38.36
C LEU A 15 70.85 104.96 37.15
N ILE A 16 70.54 103.69 36.89
CA ILE A 16 69.42 103.31 36.04
C ILE A 16 68.24 103.04 36.99
N PRO A 17 67.11 103.76 36.90
CA PRO A 17 65.98 103.53 37.77
C PRO A 17 65.37 102.16 37.45
N THR A 18 65.25 101.33 38.48
CA THR A 18 64.46 100.09 38.45
C THR A 18 63.01 100.45 38.16
N THR A 19 62.55 100.19 36.94
CA THR A 19 61.12 100.01 36.71
C THR A 19 60.72 98.77 37.51
N GLU A 20 60.02 98.96 38.64
CA GLU A 20 59.24 97.89 39.24
C GLU A 20 58.33 97.35 38.14
N ALA A 21 58.69 96.19 37.59
CA ALA A 21 57.82 95.45 36.69
C ALA A 21 56.57 95.12 37.51
N LEU A 22 55.43 95.67 37.11
CA LEU A 22 54.13 95.45 37.74
C LEU A 22 53.84 93.93 37.74
N ALA A 23 54.19 93.22 38.82
CA ALA A 23 54.01 91.78 38.92
C ALA A 23 52.56 91.50 39.32
N CYS A 24 51.80 90.91 38.40
CA CYS A 24 50.40 90.58 38.65
C CYS A 24 50.26 89.47 39.71
N ASN A 25 49.25 89.60 40.58
CA ASN A 25 48.91 88.55 41.55
C ASN A 25 48.50 87.23 40.86
N ALA A 26 48.55 86.13 41.61
CA ALA A 26 48.04 84.83 41.15
C ALA A 26 46.59 84.98 40.61
N GLY A 27 46.27 84.26 39.53
CA GLY A 27 45.04 84.43 38.78
C GLY A 27 45.05 85.57 37.75
N ALA A 28 46.14 86.31 37.57
CA ALA A 28 46.29 87.35 36.55
C ALA A 28 47.63 87.27 35.80
N TYR A 29 47.66 87.76 34.56
CA TYR A 29 48.85 87.87 33.72
C TYR A 29 49.04 89.31 33.23
N PHE A 30 50.28 89.67 32.91
CA PHE A 30 50.65 90.97 32.36
C PHE A 30 50.67 90.91 30.82
N ASP A 31 49.89 91.78 30.15
CA ASP A 31 49.80 91.82 28.68
C ASP A 31 50.80 92.80 28.01
N GLY A 32 51.67 93.44 28.82
CA GLY A 32 52.57 94.51 28.37
C GLY A 32 52.11 95.92 28.75
N ALA A 33 50.84 96.10 29.14
CA ALA A 33 50.29 97.38 29.57
C ALA A 33 49.55 97.31 30.93
N LYS A 34 48.91 96.18 31.26
CA LYS A 34 48.14 96.02 32.50
C LYS A 34 48.05 94.56 32.95
N CYS A 35 47.70 94.37 34.22
CA CYS A 35 47.31 93.06 34.74
C CYS A 35 45.89 92.72 34.33
N LEU A 36 45.75 91.65 33.53
CA LEU A 36 44.46 91.09 33.15
C LEU A 36 44.25 89.76 33.88
N PRO A 37 43.03 89.46 34.36
CA PRO A 37 42.75 88.14 34.90
C PRO A 37 43.03 87.06 33.85
N CYS A 38 43.51 85.91 34.29
CA CYS A 38 43.68 84.75 33.43
C CYS A 38 42.39 84.51 32.64
N PRO A 39 42.48 84.36 31.30
CA PRO A 39 41.31 84.08 30.49
C PRO A 39 40.57 82.84 31.02
N GLY A 40 39.25 82.81 30.84
CA GLY A 40 38.48 81.63 31.22
C GLY A 40 39.06 80.38 30.54
N GLY A 41 39.19 79.29 31.29
CA GLY A 41 39.80 78.04 30.83
C GLY A 41 41.28 77.87 31.18
N THR A 42 41.97 78.91 31.63
CA THR A 42 43.34 78.83 32.18
C THR A 42 43.37 79.25 33.64
N PHE A 43 44.37 78.76 34.39
CA PHE A 43 44.56 79.11 35.81
C PHE A 43 45.93 79.74 36.02
N GLY A 44 46.04 80.65 37.00
CA GLY A 44 47.29 81.29 37.38
C GLY A 44 47.70 80.87 38.78
N ALA A 45 48.39 79.72 38.91
CA ALA A 45 48.81 79.17 40.20
C ALA A 45 49.88 80.00 40.90
N VAL A 46 50.66 80.76 40.12
CA VAL A 46 51.77 81.59 40.61
C VAL A 46 51.60 83.04 40.15
N PRO A 47 52.06 84.03 40.95
CA PRO A 47 52.16 85.42 40.52
C PRO A 47 53.17 85.64 39.39
N GLY A 48 53.11 86.79 38.71
CA GLY A 48 54.12 87.22 37.74
C GLY A 48 54.01 86.59 36.35
N LEU A 49 52.85 86.04 35.98
CA LEU A 49 52.62 85.46 34.65
C LEU A 49 52.61 86.58 33.59
N ALA A 50 53.26 86.36 32.45
CA ALA A 50 53.39 87.34 31.38
C ALA A 50 52.67 86.93 30.08
N SER A 51 51.80 85.92 30.14
CA SER A 51 51.11 85.37 28.97
C SER A 51 49.68 84.98 29.32
N SER A 52 48.79 85.14 28.33
CA SER A 52 47.38 84.73 28.40
C SER A 52 47.18 83.21 28.54
N SER A 53 48.23 82.42 28.31
CA SER A 53 48.24 80.97 28.62
C SER A 53 48.32 80.67 30.12
N CYS A 54 48.63 81.67 30.94
CA CYS A 54 48.83 81.57 32.39
C CYS A 54 49.70 80.36 32.80
N SER A 55 49.36 79.64 33.88
CA SER A 55 50.09 78.45 34.35
C SER A 55 49.72 77.18 33.59
N GLY A 56 48.66 77.21 32.78
CA GLY A 56 48.18 76.06 32.01
C GLY A 56 46.65 76.03 31.88
N LEU A 57 46.16 75.00 31.20
CA LEU A 57 44.73 74.74 31.01
C LEU A 57 44.09 74.18 32.28
N CYS A 58 42.80 74.47 32.47
CA CYS A 58 41.98 73.83 33.50
C CYS A 58 41.95 72.29 33.30
N THR A 59 41.91 71.52 34.39
CA THR A 59 41.89 70.06 34.35
C THR A 59 40.53 69.56 33.87
N ALA A 60 40.48 68.53 33.02
CA ALA A 60 39.24 67.87 32.63
C ALA A 60 38.41 67.45 33.86
N GLY A 61 37.09 67.62 33.79
CA GLY A 61 36.16 67.43 34.91
C GLY A 61 35.98 68.67 35.80
N PHE A 62 36.71 69.76 35.52
CA PHE A 62 36.64 71.04 36.21
C PHE A 62 36.56 72.21 35.21
N PHE A 63 36.01 73.34 35.64
CA PHE A 63 35.97 74.57 34.85
C PHE A 63 36.51 75.77 35.62
N CYS A 64 37.12 76.68 34.88
CA CYS A 64 37.94 77.78 35.39
C CYS A 64 37.38 79.12 34.86
N PRO A 65 36.52 79.84 35.61
CA PRO A 65 36.06 81.17 35.23
C PRO A 65 37.22 82.18 35.22
N LYS A 66 37.03 83.41 34.75
CA LYS A 66 38.13 84.40 34.65
C LYS A 66 38.84 84.60 36.00
N GLY A 67 40.17 84.52 35.97
CA GLY A 67 41.07 84.71 37.09
C GLY A 67 41.16 83.60 38.16
N PRO A 68 41.14 82.29 37.82
CA PRO A 68 41.24 81.24 38.82
C PRO A 68 42.69 80.97 39.22
N THR A 69 42.91 80.50 40.44
CA THR A 69 44.25 80.16 40.94
C THR A 69 44.53 78.66 40.94
N SER A 70 43.50 77.82 40.79
CA SER A 70 43.60 76.36 40.74
C SER A 70 43.15 75.78 39.39
N SER A 71 43.83 74.73 38.93
CA SER A 71 43.41 73.96 37.75
C SER A 71 42.17 73.08 38.00
N ARG A 72 41.68 73.04 39.25
CA ARG A 72 40.48 72.31 39.70
C ARG A 72 39.51 73.24 40.46
N GLU A 73 39.47 74.51 40.07
CA GLU A 73 38.73 75.58 40.76
C GLU A 73 37.26 75.21 41.04
N LYS A 74 36.49 74.85 40.01
CA LYS A 74 35.09 74.43 40.14
C LYS A 74 34.86 73.08 39.50
N LEU A 75 34.19 72.18 40.22
CA LEU A 75 33.73 70.89 39.71
C LEU A 75 32.71 71.10 38.58
N CYS A 76 32.78 70.29 37.53
CA CYS A 76 31.80 70.33 36.46
C CYS A 76 30.40 70.00 37.01
N GLY A 77 30.26 68.84 37.67
CA GLY A 77 29.07 68.42 38.39
C GLY A 77 27.83 68.13 37.52
N ALA A 78 27.16 67.01 37.84
CA ALA A 78 25.97 66.44 37.20
C ALA A 78 26.21 65.73 35.86
N SER A 79 25.41 64.70 35.59
CA SER A 79 25.49 63.89 34.37
C SER A 79 25.14 64.67 33.11
N THR A 80 24.50 65.83 33.23
CA THR A 80 24.03 66.67 32.12
C THR A 80 25.06 67.69 31.64
N PHE A 81 26.24 67.77 32.27
CA PHE A 81 27.32 68.68 31.90
C PHE A 81 28.66 67.94 31.80
N TYR A 82 29.53 68.39 30.91
CA TYR A 82 30.92 67.93 30.81
C TYR A 82 31.88 69.12 30.65
N CYS A 83 33.12 68.92 31.08
CA CYS A 83 34.14 69.96 31.09
C CYS A 83 35.46 69.37 30.57
N PRO A 84 35.76 69.45 29.26
CA PRO A 84 37.06 69.07 28.72
C PRO A 84 38.18 69.96 29.27
N SER A 85 39.43 69.54 29.09
CA SER A 85 40.59 70.34 29.50
C SER A 85 40.53 71.75 28.90
N GLY A 86 40.71 72.77 29.73
CA GLY A 86 40.63 74.17 29.31
C GLY A 86 39.24 74.80 29.33
N SER A 87 38.24 74.17 29.97
CA SER A 87 36.88 74.71 30.04
C SER A 87 36.78 75.96 30.90
N ALA A 88 36.25 77.05 30.34
CA ALA A 88 35.95 78.29 31.06
C ALA A 88 34.62 78.23 31.84
N GLU A 89 33.70 77.42 31.34
CA GLU A 89 32.33 77.22 31.83
C GLU A 89 31.91 75.76 31.60
N ARG A 90 30.71 75.39 32.04
CA ARG A 90 30.20 74.03 31.87
C ARG A 90 29.58 73.87 30.48
N HIS A 91 29.89 72.77 29.80
CA HIS A 91 29.25 72.44 28.53
C HIS A 91 28.08 71.49 28.74
N PRO A 92 26.87 71.81 28.23
CA PRO A 92 25.76 70.87 28.27
C PRO A 92 26.09 69.64 27.40
N VAL A 93 25.66 68.47 27.86
CA VAL A 93 25.83 67.23 27.10
C VAL A 93 24.85 67.22 25.92
N ASP A 94 25.34 66.84 24.74
CA ASP A 94 24.52 66.74 23.55
C ASP A 94 23.49 65.60 23.68
N GLU A 95 22.33 65.73 23.02
CA GLU A 95 21.36 64.64 22.97
C GLU A 95 21.98 63.37 22.35
N GLY A 96 21.74 62.23 22.99
CA GLY A 96 22.30 60.94 22.57
C GLY A 96 23.77 60.76 22.94
N TYR A 97 24.27 61.51 23.94
CA TYR A 97 25.59 61.35 24.55
C TYR A 97 25.48 61.08 26.05
N TYR A 98 26.54 60.50 26.62
CA TYR A 98 26.69 60.31 28.07
C TYR A 98 28.06 60.76 28.54
N THR A 99 28.16 61.15 29.81
CA THR A 99 29.41 61.64 30.39
C THR A 99 30.27 60.53 30.95
N VAL A 100 31.59 60.65 30.82
CA VAL A 100 32.57 59.79 31.50
C VAL A 100 33.56 60.60 32.33
N THR A 101 34.10 59.95 33.37
CA THR A 101 35.13 60.50 34.25
C THR A 101 36.50 59.91 33.91
N PHE A 102 37.56 60.73 34.00
CA PHE A 102 38.96 60.29 33.92
C PHE A 102 39.66 60.54 35.27
N PRO A 103 40.41 59.57 35.84
CA PRO A 103 40.58 58.17 35.44
C PRO A 103 39.39 57.30 35.88
N THR A 104 39.06 56.32 35.04
CA THR A 104 37.92 55.39 35.15
C THR A 104 38.05 54.41 36.31
N ASP A 105 37.72 54.82 37.54
CA ASP A 105 37.73 53.86 38.66
C ASP A 105 36.65 54.06 39.74
N GLN A 106 35.62 54.88 39.52
CA GLN A 106 34.52 54.97 40.47
C GLN A 106 33.16 54.98 39.79
N SER A 107 32.40 53.94 40.10
CA SER A 107 31.01 53.67 39.73
C SER A 107 29.98 54.61 40.39
N ASP A 108 30.40 55.71 41.02
CA ASP A 108 29.51 56.56 41.80
C ASP A 108 29.64 58.04 41.43
N LEU A 109 28.58 58.54 40.80
CA LEU A 109 28.24 59.93 40.42
C LEU A 109 29.25 60.71 39.54
N PRO A 110 28.81 61.24 38.38
CA PRO A 110 29.63 62.07 37.47
C PRO A 110 29.77 63.49 38.03
N SER A 111 30.49 63.64 39.14
CA SER A 111 30.84 64.94 39.70
C SER A 111 31.98 65.62 38.91
N SER A 112 32.77 64.85 38.17
CA SER A 112 33.94 65.28 37.39
C SER A 112 33.91 64.82 35.92
N ALA A 113 32.76 64.93 35.26
CA ALA A 113 32.60 64.59 33.84
C ALA A 113 33.58 65.38 32.95
N GLY A 114 34.57 64.70 32.38
CA GLY A 114 35.64 65.31 31.58
C GLY A 114 35.41 65.25 30.07
N GLU A 115 34.56 64.32 29.63
CA GLU A 115 34.28 64.07 28.22
C GLU A 115 32.85 63.55 28.05
N GLN A 116 32.27 63.79 26.87
CA GLN A 116 31.03 63.16 26.43
C GLN A 116 31.31 62.08 25.38
N ILE A 117 30.68 60.92 25.51
CA ILE A 117 30.78 59.80 24.57
C ILE A 117 29.43 59.58 23.90
N ARG A 118 29.46 59.28 22.60
CA ARG A 118 28.27 58.96 21.81
C ARG A 118 27.61 57.69 22.35
N CYS A 119 26.29 57.70 22.53
CA CYS A 119 25.55 56.51 22.92
C CYS A 119 25.74 55.37 21.92
N ASP A 120 26.26 54.25 22.41
CA ASP A 120 26.49 53.01 21.68
C ASP A 120 25.18 52.25 21.42
N LYS A 121 25.21 51.36 20.41
CA LYS A 121 24.10 50.47 20.11
C LYS A 121 23.78 49.59 21.32
N GLY A 122 22.50 49.28 21.52
CA GLY A 122 22.01 48.54 22.69
C GLY A 122 21.78 49.40 23.93
N TYR A 123 22.07 50.71 23.86
CA TYR A 123 21.90 51.65 24.96
C TYR A 123 21.16 52.91 24.49
N TYR A 124 20.47 53.54 25.42
CA TYR A 124 19.91 54.88 25.25
C TYR A 124 20.50 55.82 26.30
N CYS A 125 20.70 57.08 25.90
CA CYS A 125 21.36 58.07 26.72
C CYS A 125 20.44 59.26 26.91
N VAL A 126 19.96 59.43 28.15
CA VAL A 126 19.04 60.49 28.54
C VAL A 126 19.63 61.23 29.74
N LEU A 127 19.61 62.57 29.69
CA LEU A 127 20.22 63.43 30.71
C LEU A 127 21.70 63.07 30.99
N GLY A 128 22.43 62.74 29.92
CA GLY A 128 23.84 62.36 29.93
C GLY A 128 24.19 61.08 30.71
N THR A 129 23.18 60.24 30.99
CA THR A 129 23.34 58.92 31.62
C THR A 129 23.05 57.81 30.61
N ARG A 130 23.97 56.85 30.50
CA ARG A 130 23.83 55.67 29.64
C ARG A 130 23.00 54.59 30.33
N ARG A 131 21.96 54.10 29.66
CA ARG A 131 21.05 53.05 30.15
C ARG A 131 20.93 51.95 29.10
N ALA A 132 20.91 50.70 29.52
CA ALA A 132 20.67 49.58 28.62
C ALA A 132 19.25 49.67 28.04
N CYS A 133 19.09 49.34 26.76
CA CYS A 133 17.77 49.11 26.20
C CYS A 133 17.06 48.01 27.01
N PRO A 134 15.80 48.24 27.45
CA PRO A 134 15.07 47.27 28.26
C PRO A 134 14.82 45.97 27.46
N ALA A 135 14.62 44.86 28.18
CA ALA A 135 14.25 43.62 27.52
C ALA A 135 12.95 43.78 26.72
N GLY A 136 12.88 43.13 25.54
CA GLY A 136 11.74 43.22 24.63
C GLY A 136 11.85 44.32 23.58
N VAL A 137 12.91 45.12 23.57
CA VAL A 137 13.27 46.03 22.47
C VAL A 137 14.72 45.78 22.02
N PHE A 138 15.07 46.19 20.80
CA PHE A 138 16.45 46.17 20.32
C PHE A 138 16.94 47.57 19.96
N GLY A 139 18.24 47.79 20.05
CA GLY A 139 18.90 49.07 19.83
C GLY A 139 19.97 49.01 18.75
N GLU A 140 19.59 48.99 17.48
CA GLU A 140 20.53 48.97 16.35
C GLU A 140 21.08 50.38 16.02
N SER A 141 20.43 51.43 16.53
CA SER A 141 20.80 52.82 16.31
C SER A 141 21.75 53.35 17.38
N THR A 142 22.66 54.26 17.00
CA THR A 142 23.46 55.06 17.95
C THR A 142 22.73 56.36 18.28
N ARG A 143 23.10 57.02 19.39
CA ARG A 143 22.47 58.29 19.87
C ARG A 143 20.98 58.19 20.20
N VAL A 144 20.51 57.01 20.57
CA VAL A 144 19.15 56.80 21.05
C VAL A 144 18.98 57.53 22.38
N THR A 145 17.86 58.22 22.58
CA THR A 145 17.56 58.97 23.81
C THR A 145 16.37 58.43 24.60
N THR A 146 15.65 57.44 24.05
CA THR A 146 14.40 56.94 24.62
C THR A 146 14.47 55.44 24.91
N PRO A 147 13.69 54.94 25.91
CA PRO A 147 13.69 53.52 26.28
C PRO A 147 13.04 52.60 25.22
N GLU A 148 12.36 53.13 24.21
CA GLU A 148 11.84 52.37 23.07
C GLU A 148 12.95 51.89 22.12
N CYS A 149 14.14 52.45 22.28
CA CYS A 149 15.31 52.17 21.46
C CYS A 149 15.04 52.28 19.97
N SER A 150 15.29 51.23 19.19
CA SER A 150 15.00 51.25 17.75
C SER A 150 13.58 50.77 17.47
N ALA A 151 13.19 49.62 18.03
CA ALA A 151 11.85 49.07 17.92
C ALA A 151 11.62 47.92 18.93
N PRO A 152 10.35 47.53 19.18
CA PRO A 152 10.01 46.27 19.84
C PRO A 152 10.67 45.08 19.15
N CYS A 153 11.00 44.05 19.93
CA CYS A 153 11.55 42.82 19.41
C CYS A 153 10.58 42.18 18.41
N PRO A 154 10.99 41.93 17.16
CA PRO A 154 10.09 41.38 16.15
C PRO A 154 9.71 39.93 16.47
N LYS A 155 8.56 39.50 15.93
CA LYS A 155 8.12 38.10 15.99
C LYS A 155 9.21 37.17 15.45
N GLY A 156 9.33 35.97 16.03
CA GLY A 156 10.36 34.98 15.71
C GLY A 156 11.70 35.20 16.44
N SER A 157 11.86 36.30 17.18
CA SER A 157 13.07 36.62 17.94
C SER A 157 12.74 37.07 19.36
N TYR A 158 13.73 36.99 20.25
CA TYR A 158 13.69 37.53 21.60
C TYR A 158 14.87 38.48 21.84
N CYS A 159 14.67 39.45 22.73
CA CYS A 159 15.61 40.53 22.99
C CYS A 159 15.81 40.68 24.51
N PRO A 160 16.86 40.07 25.10
CA PRO A 160 17.30 40.40 26.46
C PRO A 160 17.80 41.86 26.54
N GLU A 161 18.12 42.34 27.74
CA GLU A 161 18.64 43.70 27.92
C GLU A 161 19.89 43.98 27.07
N ALA A 162 20.02 45.21 26.59
CA ALA A 162 21.10 45.68 25.71
C ALA A 162 21.26 44.90 24.39
N THR A 163 20.18 44.31 23.87
CA THR A 163 20.19 43.63 22.57
C THR A 163 20.36 44.64 21.43
N VAL A 164 21.38 44.44 20.61
CA VAL A 164 21.62 45.25 19.40
C VAL A 164 20.86 44.67 18.21
N VAL A 165 20.99 43.36 18.00
CA VAL A 165 20.33 42.62 16.91
C VAL A 165 19.40 41.57 17.54
N PRO A 166 18.11 41.52 17.16
CA PRO A 166 17.16 40.53 17.68
C PRO A 166 17.70 39.09 17.59
N ILE A 167 17.58 38.33 18.68
CA ILE A 167 18.10 36.96 18.76
C ILE A 167 17.00 35.99 18.32
N PRO A 168 17.20 35.15 17.29
CA PRO A 168 16.19 34.20 16.85
C PRO A 168 15.77 33.25 17.98
N CYS A 169 14.49 32.89 18.01
CA CYS A 169 13.99 31.88 18.94
C CYS A 169 14.74 30.55 18.75
N PRO A 170 15.13 29.87 19.84
CA PRO A 170 15.86 28.61 19.74
C PRO A 170 15.01 27.53 19.04
N PRO A 171 15.64 26.53 18.38
CA PRO A 171 14.90 25.44 17.73
C PRO A 171 13.93 24.76 18.69
N GLY A 172 12.69 24.55 18.24
CA GLY A 172 11.62 23.91 19.02
C GLY A 172 10.75 24.88 19.82
N THR A 173 11.10 26.16 19.91
CA THR A 173 10.18 27.23 20.37
C THR A 173 9.68 28.07 19.20
N TYR A 174 8.57 28.78 19.39
CA TYR A 174 8.01 29.69 18.40
C TYR A 174 7.87 31.10 18.98
N GLY A 175 8.01 32.12 18.13
CA GLY A 175 7.93 33.53 18.52
C GLY A 175 6.68 34.21 17.98
N GLY A 176 5.51 33.86 18.53
CA GLY A 176 4.21 34.33 18.04
C GLY A 176 3.88 35.80 18.36
N GLU A 177 4.60 36.38 19.32
CA GLU A 177 4.35 37.72 19.86
C GLU A 177 5.53 38.66 19.62
N ILE A 178 5.26 39.97 19.57
CA ILE A 178 6.31 41.00 19.58
C ILE A 178 6.79 41.22 21.02
N GLY A 179 8.02 41.72 21.19
CA GLY A 179 8.54 42.10 22.50
C GLY A 179 8.99 40.95 23.39
N LEU A 180 9.24 39.77 22.82
CA LEU A 180 9.75 38.62 23.58
C LEU A 180 11.10 38.94 24.22
N THR A 181 11.27 38.55 25.48
CA THR A 181 12.41 38.97 26.33
C THR A 181 13.43 37.86 26.57
N SER A 182 13.06 36.60 26.34
CA SER A 182 13.84 35.44 26.74
C SER A 182 13.80 34.29 25.74
N ALA A 183 14.75 33.36 25.89
CA ALA A 183 14.90 32.19 25.02
C ALA A 183 13.69 31.21 25.07
N GLN A 184 12.78 31.37 26.05
CA GLN A 184 11.52 30.64 26.07
C GLN A 184 10.56 31.07 24.95
N CYS A 185 10.73 32.27 24.40
CA CYS A 185 9.83 32.86 23.39
C CYS A 185 8.34 32.72 23.80
N SER A 186 7.44 32.35 22.89
CA SER A 186 6.03 32.07 23.19
C SER A 186 5.80 30.65 23.74
N GLY A 187 6.86 29.88 23.98
CA GLY A 187 6.84 28.50 24.44
C GLY A 187 7.28 27.49 23.39
N LEU A 188 7.22 26.21 23.77
CA LEU A 188 7.51 25.08 22.88
C LEU A 188 6.43 24.97 21.79
N CYS A 189 6.81 24.43 20.64
CA CYS A 189 5.85 24.09 19.59
C CYS A 189 4.83 23.08 20.13
N PRO A 190 3.51 23.27 19.86
CA PRO A 190 2.48 22.33 20.29
C PRO A 190 2.66 20.98 19.59
N ILE A 191 2.09 19.92 20.18
CA ILE A 191 2.06 18.59 19.55
C ILE A 191 1.42 18.65 18.14
N GLY A 192 1.84 17.74 17.27
CA GLY A 192 1.41 17.74 15.86
C GLY A 192 1.99 18.88 15.03
N HIS A 193 2.91 19.70 15.58
CA HIS A 193 3.59 20.78 14.86
C HIS A 193 5.09 20.74 15.12
N TYR A 194 5.86 21.27 14.17
CA TYR A 194 7.31 21.40 14.26
C TYR A 194 7.78 22.80 13.85
N TRP A 195 8.98 23.16 14.28
CA TRP A 195 9.64 24.42 13.91
C TRP A 195 11.11 24.19 13.61
N TYR A 196 11.51 24.44 12.36
CA TYR A 196 12.91 24.35 11.96
C TYR A 196 13.44 25.73 11.59
N VAL A 197 14.66 26.02 12.03
CA VAL A 197 15.38 27.22 11.61
C VAL A 197 16.21 26.82 10.39
N GLN A 198 15.88 27.31 9.19
CA GLN A 198 16.71 27.06 8.00
C GLN A 198 18.13 27.61 8.24
N ARG A 199 19.14 26.74 8.16
CA ARG A 199 20.53 27.17 7.93
C ARG A 199 20.71 27.32 6.43
N LEU A 200 20.59 28.54 5.91
CA LEU A 200 21.00 28.83 4.55
C LEU A 200 22.52 29.07 4.52
N ALA A 201 23.23 28.11 3.92
CA ALA A 201 24.57 28.13 3.33
C ALA A 201 25.78 28.70 4.11
N PHE A 202 26.85 27.89 4.14
CA PHE A 202 28.22 28.33 4.39
C PHE A 202 28.68 29.24 3.24
N ASP A 203 29.05 30.48 3.55
CA ASP A 203 30.12 31.15 2.81
C ASP A 203 31.29 31.44 3.76
N GLN A 204 32.51 31.20 3.29
CA GLN A 204 33.72 31.06 4.12
C GLN A 204 34.06 32.35 4.89
N TYR A 205 33.89 32.34 6.21
CA TYR A 205 34.36 33.35 7.21
C TYR A 205 33.35 34.34 7.81
N LYS A 206 32.03 34.12 7.69
CA LYS A 206 31.08 34.86 8.55
C LYS A 206 29.82 34.05 8.86
N LEU A 207 29.57 33.78 10.14
CA LEU A 207 28.26 33.32 10.63
C LEU A 207 27.26 34.46 10.41
N ILE A 208 26.61 34.50 9.25
CA ILE A 208 25.52 35.44 9.00
C ILE A 208 24.21 34.65 9.08
N TYR A 209 23.47 34.86 10.17
CA TYR A 209 22.06 34.56 10.23
C TYR A 209 21.32 35.59 9.35
N PHE A 210 21.28 35.37 8.03
CA PHE A 210 20.31 36.08 7.19
C PHE A 210 18.96 35.41 7.39
N ALA A 211 18.18 35.94 8.34
CA ALA A 211 16.73 35.89 8.21
C ALA A 211 16.38 37.00 7.21
N ASP A 212 16.39 36.70 5.91
CA ASP A 212 15.66 37.54 4.97
C ASP A 212 14.22 37.61 5.48
N CYS A 213 13.75 38.82 5.78
CA CYS A 213 12.41 39.09 6.29
C CYS A 213 11.29 38.61 5.31
N SER A 214 11.67 38.15 4.11
CA SER A 214 10.80 37.59 3.07
C SER A 214 10.67 36.06 3.08
N THR A 215 11.49 35.32 3.84
CA THR A 215 11.34 33.85 4.00
C THR A 215 11.34 33.49 5.48
N ILE A 216 10.52 34.20 6.25
CA ILE A 216 10.20 33.83 7.62
C ILE A 216 9.60 32.41 7.56
N GLY A 217 10.39 31.44 8.03
CA GLY A 217 9.86 30.21 8.60
C GLY A 217 8.70 30.62 9.51
N THR A 218 7.51 30.23 9.06
CA THR A 218 6.21 30.78 9.42
C THR A 218 6.12 31.14 10.89
N ILE A 219 5.81 32.39 11.28
CA ILE A 219 5.60 32.86 12.67
C ILE A 219 4.74 31.89 13.54
N THR A 220 3.96 31.04 12.88
CA THR A 220 3.19 29.91 13.38
C THR A 220 3.91 28.57 13.14
N PRO A 221 3.99 27.66 14.14
CA PRO A 221 4.49 26.29 13.95
C PRO A 221 3.90 25.60 12.72
N GLU A 222 4.72 24.90 11.94
CA GLU A 222 4.24 24.13 10.79
C GLU A 222 3.60 22.82 11.26
N PRO A 223 2.44 22.44 10.74
CA PRO A 223 1.84 21.16 11.09
C PRO A 223 2.69 20.01 10.56
N CYS A 224 2.76 18.91 11.32
CA CYS A 224 3.38 17.68 10.86
C CYS A 224 2.81 17.25 9.51
N PRO A 225 3.65 16.91 8.52
CA PRO A 225 3.18 16.55 7.20
C PRO A 225 2.34 15.27 7.27
N SER A 226 1.38 15.15 6.36
CA SER A 226 0.56 13.94 6.28
C SER A 226 1.45 12.71 6.01
N GLY A 227 1.17 11.60 6.67
CA GLY A 227 1.98 10.38 6.63
C GLY A 227 2.97 10.25 7.79
N THR A 228 3.18 11.29 8.60
CA THR A 228 3.91 11.24 9.88
C THR A 228 3.01 11.72 11.03
N TYR A 229 3.40 11.46 12.28
CA TYR A 229 2.65 11.93 13.45
C TYR A 229 3.59 12.41 14.56
N GLY A 230 3.22 13.46 15.29
CA GLY A 230 4.04 14.06 16.33
C GLY A 230 3.34 14.11 17.68
N ALA A 231 3.67 13.18 18.58
CA ALA A 231 3.10 13.14 19.93
C ALA A 231 3.93 13.93 20.97
N THR A 232 5.12 14.40 20.58
CA THR A 232 6.04 15.15 21.46
C THR A 232 5.95 16.65 21.13
N PRO A 233 5.91 17.56 22.13
CA PRO A 233 6.03 18.99 21.88
C PRO A 233 7.48 19.40 21.53
N GLY A 234 7.66 20.58 20.93
CA GLY A 234 8.97 21.14 20.62
C GLY A 234 9.72 20.44 19.49
N LEU A 235 9.01 19.79 18.56
CA LEU A 235 9.62 19.13 17.41
C LEU A 235 10.31 20.15 16.49
N ILE A 236 11.44 19.73 15.93
CA ILE A 236 12.32 20.60 15.15
C ILE A 236 12.44 20.21 13.67
N SER A 237 11.68 19.21 13.22
CA SER A 237 11.78 18.71 11.85
C SER A 237 10.46 18.14 11.33
N SER A 238 10.31 18.19 10.02
CA SER A 238 9.18 17.62 9.26
C SER A 238 9.09 16.11 9.33
N ALA A 239 10.14 15.44 9.83
CA ALA A 239 10.08 14.01 10.13
C ALA A 239 9.01 13.71 11.20
N CYS A 240 8.75 14.68 12.08
CA CYS A 240 7.95 14.56 13.30
C CYS A 240 8.36 13.36 14.16
N SER A 241 7.95 13.36 15.42
CA SER A 241 8.37 12.29 16.33
C SER A 241 7.41 12.09 17.49
N SER A 242 7.17 10.82 17.79
CA SER A 242 6.62 10.34 19.05
C SER A 242 7.70 9.85 20.01
N THR A 243 8.97 9.84 19.59
CA THR A 243 10.08 9.25 20.34
C THR A 243 11.30 10.14 20.22
N CYS A 244 11.40 11.08 21.16
CA CYS A 244 12.54 11.97 21.28
C CYS A 244 13.35 11.63 22.52
N SER A 245 14.65 11.91 22.47
CA SER A 245 15.57 11.81 23.59
C SER A 245 16.48 13.02 23.60
N THR A 246 16.71 13.57 24.79
CA THR A 246 17.64 14.68 24.98
C THR A 246 19.03 14.14 25.28
N VAL A 247 19.96 14.32 24.35
CA VAL A 247 21.38 13.97 24.53
C VAL A 247 22.17 15.26 24.54
N ASN A 248 22.92 15.56 25.61
CA ASN A 248 23.73 16.78 25.74
C ASN A 248 22.95 18.09 25.50
N LYS A 249 21.71 18.20 26.02
CA LYS A 249 20.79 19.35 25.82
C LYS A 249 20.33 19.57 24.37
N VAL A 250 20.61 18.62 23.46
CA VAL A 250 20.10 18.62 22.09
C VAL A 250 18.95 17.61 22.00
N LEU A 251 17.80 18.07 21.52
CA LEU A 251 16.65 17.21 21.27
C LEU A 251 16.92 16.38 20.01
N SER A 252 17.12 15.07 20.17
CA SER A 252 17.24 14.11 19.06
C SER A 252 15.95 13.32 18.96
N CYS A 253 15.33 13.35 17.78
CA CYS A 253 14.05 12.71 17.54
C CYS A 253 14.16 11.72 16.38
N LEU A 254 13.65 10.51 16.57
CA LEU A 254 13.55 9.53 15.49
C LEU A 254 12.30 9.84 14.64
N PRO A 255 12.36 9.79 13.30
CA PRO A 255 11.18 9.93 12.46
C PRO A 255 10.09 8.95 12.87
N SER A 256 8.85 9.43 12.98
CA SER A 256 7.67 8.63 13.28
C SER A 256 6.73 8.55 12.06
N PRO A 257 7.09 7.75 11.04
CA PRO A 257 6.16 7.47 9.96
C PRO A 257 4.91 6.80 10.53
N CYS A 258 3.76 7.07 9.92
CA CYS A 258 2.50 6.49 10.34
C CYS A 258 2.61 4.96 10.34
N PRO A 259 2.25 4.26 11.44
CA PRO A 259 2.42 2.82 11.51
C PRO A 259 1.50 2.12 10.51
N ALA A 260 1.96 1.00 9.95
CA ALA A 260 1.14 0.16 9.07
C ALA A 260 -0.18 -0.25 9.76
N GLY A 261 -1.29 -0.14 9.04
CA GLY A 261 -2.65 -0.30 9.58
C GLY A 261 -3.26 0.99 10.13
N TYR A 262 -2.57 2.12 10.00
CA TYR A 262 -3.04 3.44 10.42
C TYR A 262 -2.76 4.49 9.35
N TYR A 263 -3.51 5.59 9.38
CA TYR A 263 -3.26 6.76 8.54
C TYR A 263 -3.11 8.03 9.39
N CYS A 264 -2.32 8.95 8.88
CA CYS A 264 -1.97 10.19 9.57
C CYS A 264 -2.20 11.37 8.63
N ALA A 265 -3.30 12.10 8.83
CA ALA A 265 -3.56 13.36 8.15
C ALA A 265 -2.59 14.46 8.63
N LEU A 266 -2.72 15.67 8.08
CA LEU A 266 -1.93 16.83 8.52
C LEU A 266 -2.11 17.09 10.03
N ALA A 267 -1.01 17.42 10.72
CA ALA A 267 -0.98 17.69 12.17
C ALA A 267 -1.43 16.51 13.08
N THR A 268 -1.31 15.27 12.62
CA THR A 268 -1.69 14.10 13.42
C THR A 268 -0.82 13.94 14.67
N THR A 269 -1.46 13.77 15.83
CA THR A 269 -0.80 13.50 17.12
C THR A 269 -0.94 12.03 17.53
N VAL A 270 -2.04 11.39 17.13
CA VAL A 270 -2.35 9.97 17.37
C VAL A 270 -2.77 9.34 16.04
N PRO A 271 -2.07 8.31 15.55
CA PRO A 271 -2.43 7.62 14.30
C PRO A 271 -3.88 7.13 14.33
N GLN A 272 -4.60 7.30 13.23
CA GLN A 272 -5.99 6.89 13.09
C GLN A 272 -6.07 5.49 12.49
N GLU A 273 -6.90 4.62 13.04
CA GLU A 273 -7.08 3.26 12.53
C GLU A 273 -7.46 3.29 11.04
N CYS A 274 -6.66 2.60 10.24
CA CYS A 274 -6.90 2.44 8.82
C CYS A 274 -7.13 0.99 8.51
N GLY A 275 -8.36 0.69 8.14
CA GLY A 275 -8.72 -0.62 7.70
C GLY A 275 -10.20 -0.63 7.47
N SER A 276 -10.56 -0.99 6.26
CA SER A 276 -11.83 -1.63 6.01
C SER A 276 -11.52 -2.76 5.07
N VAL A 277 -12.47 -3.65 4.84
CA VAL A 277 -12.29 -4.76 3.90
C VAL A 277 -11.78 -4.26 2.52
N GLU A 278 -12.17 -3.07 2.10
CA GLU A 278 -11.77 -2.43 0.84
C GLU A 278 -10.52 -1.54 0.92
N LYS A 279 -10.05 -1.20 2.12
CA LYS A 279 -9.00 -0.20 2.35
C LYS A 279 -7.84 -0.74 3.18
N PHE A 280 -6.63 -0.31 2.86
CA PHE A 280 -5.43 -0.64 3.62
C PHE A 280 -4.50 0.57 3.71
N CYS A 281 -3.61 0.56 4.71
CA CYS A 281 -2.60 1.58 4.91
C CYS A 281 -1.21 0.99 5.16
N PRO A 282 -0.30 1.02 4.17
CA PRO A 282 1.10 0.74 4.42
C PRO A 282 1.73 1.80 5.34
N THR A 283 2.93 1.52 5.86
CA THR A 283 3.69 2.46 6.68
C THR A 283 3.84 3.80 5.95
N GLY A 284 3.57 4.92 6.64
CA GLY A 284 3.65 6.28 6.07
C GLY A 284 2.40 6.77 5.36
N SER A 285 1.27 6.05 5.46
CA SER A 285 0.02 6.46 4.79
C SER A 285 -0.54 7.76 5.33
N SER A 286 -0.81 8.72 4.43
CA SER A 286 -1.52 9.96 4.72
C SER A 286 -3.04 9.81 4.70
N ALA A 287 -3.55 8.81 3.98
CA ALA A 287 -4.96 8.49 3.85
C ALA A 287 -5.17 6.99 3.50
N PRO A 288 -6.39 6.43 3.72
CA PRO A 288 -6.71 5.06 3.35
C PRO A 288 -6.60 4.78 1.84
N THR A 289 -5.90 3.71 1.46
CA THR A 289 -5.73 3.30 0.05
C THR A 289 -6.74 2.21 -0.31
N THR A 290 -7.44 2.35 -1.44
CA THR A 290 -8.35 1.31 -1.96
C THR A 290 -7.56 0.13 -2.51
N ALA A 291 -7.99 -1.08 -2.17
CA ALA A 291 -7.48 -2.29 -2.81
C ALA A 291 -7.70 -2.23 -4.33
N ALA A 292 -6.67 -2.59 -5.09
CA ALA A 292 -6.79 -2.68 -6.55
C ALA A 292 -7.70 -3.87 -6.94
N PRO A 293 -8.37 -3.84 -8.10
CA PRO A 293 -9.09 -5.00 -8.62
C PRO A 293 -8.16 -6.22 -8.71
N GLY A 294 -8.62 -7.39 -8.24
CA GLY A 294 -7.77 -8.59 -8.19
C GLY A 294 -6.90 -8.70 -6.94
N TYR A 295 -6.97 -7.73 -6.02
CA TYR A 295 -6.25 -7.74 -4.75
C TYR A 295 -7.20 -7.79 -3.55
N TYR A 296 -6.78 -8.47 -2.48
CA TYR A 296 -7.44 -8.49 -1.18
C TYR A 296 -6.57 -7.82 -0.11
N THR A 297 -7.19 -7.20 0.88
CA THR A 297 -6.46 -6.49 1.93
C THR A 297 -6.00 -7.44 3.04
N THR A 298 -4.90 -7.12 3.72
CA THR A 298 -4.31 -7.90 4.82
C THR A 298 -3.83 -6.97 5.96
N TRP A 299 -3.73 -7.46 7.19
CA TRP A 299 -3.18 -6.69 8.33
C TRP A 299 -1.81 -7.22 8.78
N LYS A 300 -1.10 -6.40 9.57
CA LYS A 300 0.31 -6.59 9.96
C LYS A 300 0.49 -7.73 10.98
N ALA A 301 0.27 -8.97 10.55
CA ALA A 301 0.77 -10.19 11.18
C ALA A 301 1.79 -10.94 10.29
N TYR A 302 2.15 -10.39 9.13
CA TYR A 302 2.94 -11.09 8.10
C TYR A 302 4.46 -10.82 8.18
N THR A 303 5.06 -10.83 9.37
CA THR A 303 6.53 -10.68 9.50
C THR A 303 7.14 -11.57 10.59
N GLY A 304 6.68 -12.82 10.78
CA GLY A 304 7.43 -13.68 11.70
C GLY A 304 6.92 -15.07 12.04
N THR A 305 5.76 -15.52 11.56
CA THR A 305 5.36 -16.93 11.72
C THR A 305 5.34 -17.62 10.37
N SER A 306 6.03 -18.76 10.32
CA SER A 306 6.11 -19.71 9.22
C SER A 306 4.73 -20.30 8.90
N VAL A 307 3.87 -19.49 8.30
CA VAL A 307 2.64 -19.92 7.65
C VAL A 307 3.01 -20.03 6.17
N THR A 308 3.00 -21.25 5.62
CA THR A 308 3.28 -21.47 4.20
C THR A 308 2.25 -20.72 3.35
N GLY A 309 2.61 -20.31 2.12
CA GLY A 309 1.67 -19.59 1.23
C GLY A 309 0.33 -20.32 1.03
N GLU A 310 0.32 -21.65 1.09
CA GLU A 310 -0.89 -22.49 1.05
C GLU A 310 -1.83 -22.30 2.25
N GLN A 311 -1.32 -22.07 3.45
CA GLN A 311 -2.14 -21.80 4.65
C GLN A 311 -2.76 -20.39 4.62
N LEU A 312 -2.09 -19.44 3.96
CA LEU A 312 -2.59 -18.08 3.74
C LEU A 312 -3.81 -18.07 2.80
N ALA A 313 -3.76 -18.93 1.77
CA ALA A 313 -4.71 -18.89 0.68
C ALA A 313 -6.15 -19.22 1.10
N LEU A 314 -6.34 -20.15 2.04
CA LEU A 314 -7.66 -20.61 2.51
C LEU A 314 -8.19 -19.80 3.71
N GLN A 315 -7.30 -19.21 4.51
CA GLN A 315 -7.68 -18.50 5.73
C GLN A 315 -8.17 -17.07 5.48
N TYR A 316 -7.68 -16.41 4.41
CA TYR A 316 -8.13 -15.07 4.00
C TYR A 316 -9.37 -15.06 3.10
N VAL A 317 -9.93 -16.23 2.79
CA VAL A 317 -11.22 -16.34 2.09
C VAL A 317 -12.34 -15.81 2.98
N GLU A 318 -13.27 -15.09 2.37
CA GLU A 318 -14.48 -14.62 3.01
C GLU A 318 -15.17 -15.70 3.87
N GLY A 319 -15.62 -15.31 5.06
CA GLY A 319 -16.26 -16.21 6.02
C GLY A 319 -15.27 -16.94 6.96
N ASN A 320 -13.96 -16.83 6.72
CA ASN A 320 -12.95 -17.44 7.58
C ASN A 320 -12.38 -16.44 8.62
N SER A 321 -11.88 -16.97 9.73
CA SER A 321 -11.45 -16.22 10.92
C SER A 321 -10.35 -15.19 10.66
N LEU A 322 -9.44 -15.46 9.70
CA LEU A 322 -8.44 -14.48 9.29
C LEU A 322 -9.09 -13.37 8.47
N ALA A 323 -9.90 -13.66 7.44
CA ALA A 323 -10.59 -12.60 6.68
C ALA A 323 -11.39 -11.60 7.55
N ILE A 324 -11.85 -12.04 8.73
CA ILE A 324 -12.65 -11.25 9.69
C ILE A 324 -11.79 -10.51 10.74
N ARG A 325 -10.52 -10.89 10.98
CA ARG A 325 -9.67 -10.27 12.03
C ARG A 325 -9.19 -8.87 11.61
N ASN A 326 -9.09 -7.96 12.58
CA ASN A 326 -8.51 -6.61 12.42
C ASN A 326 -9.08 -5.85 11.22
N GLN A 327 -10.41 -5.83 11.10
CA GLN A 327 -11.08 -5.12 10.01
C GLN A 327 -10.74 -3.63 9.96
N THR A 328 -10.36 -3.05 11.11
CA THR A 328 -10.04 -1.63 11.26
C THR A 328 -8.56 -1.28 11.10
N THR A 329 -7.63 -2.25 10.98
CA THR A 329 -6.17 -1.99 10.93
C THR A 329 -5.43 -2.77 9.83
N ARG A 330 -5.99 -2.76 8.62
CA ARG A 330 -5.41 -3.41 7.43
C ARG A 330 -4.23 -2.61 6.88
N SER A 331 -3.10 -3.26 6.67
CA SER A 331 -1.81 -2.63 6.39
C SER A 331 -1.25 -2.88 4.99
N ASN A 332 -1.76 -3.87 4.27
CA ASN A 332 -1.24 -4.23 2.96
C ASN A 332 -2.34 -4.79 2.05
N GLN A 333 -2.02 -5.04 0.78
CA GLN A 333 -2.84 -5.81 -0.13
C GLN A 333 -2.01 -6.96 -0.73
N HIS A 334 -2.69 -8.03 -1.12
CA HIS A 334 -2.10 -9.20 -1.74
C HIS A 334 -2.90 -9.58 -2.99
N ILE A 335 -2.21 -10.06 -4.02
CA ILE A 335 -2.86 -10.50 -5.26
C ILE A 335 -3.64 -11.80 -4.98
N GLY A 336 -4.85 -11.91 -5.51
CA GLY A 336 -5.63 -13.14 -5.40
C GLY A 336 -4.96 -14.28 -6.16
N GLU A 337 -4.71 -15.39 -5.49
CA GLU A 337 -4.08 -16.55 -6.08
C GLU A 337 -5.06 -17.33 -6.97
N LYS A 338 -4.55 -18.17 -7.88
CA LYS A 338 -5.35 -19.08 -8.71
C LYS A 338 -6.42 -19.83 -7.91
N GLY A 339 -7.56 -20.07 -8.54
CA GLY A 339 -8.75 -20.64 -7.91
C GLY A 339 -9.56 -19.63 -7.07
N SER A 340 -9.16 -18.37 -7.02
CA SER A 340 -9.89 -17.31 -6.32
C SER A 340 -10.01 -16.04 -7.16
N TYR A 341 -10.97 -15.18 -6.79
CA TYR A 341 -11.12 -13.84 -7.31
C TYR A 341 -11.23 -12.84 -6.16
N CYS A 342 -10.77 -11.62 -6.40
CA CYS A 342 -10.74 -10.56 -5.40
C CYS A 342 -11.47 -9.32 -5.89
N SER A 343 -12.54 -8.96 -5.17
CA SER A 343 -13.36 -7.78 -5.45
C SER A 343 -13.63 -7.03 -4.14
N GLY A 344 -13.54 -5.70 -4.17
CA GLY A 344 -13.70 -4.88 -2.97
C GLY A 344 -12.74 -5.26 -1.83
N GLY A 345 -11.50 -5.66 -2.15
CA GLY A 345 -10.52 -6.08 -1.14
C GLY A 345 -10.85 -7.39 -0.41
N VAL A 346 -11.89 -8.12 -0.83
CA VAL A 346 -12.26 -9.45 -0.32
C VAL A 346 -11.75 -10.53 -1.26
N LYS A 347 -11.09 -11.55 -0.71
CA LYS A 347 -10.79 -12.79 -1.44
C LYS A 347 -11.96 -13.76 -1.36
N ARG A 348 -12.44 -14.24 -2.51
CA ARG A 348 -13.49 -15.26 -2.63
C ARG A 348 -13.00 -16.39 -3.52
N LEU A 349 -13.36 -17.62 -3.20
CA LEU A 349 -13.08 -18.75 -4.09
C LEU A 349 -13.89 -18.61 -5.37
N CYS A 350 -13.35 -19.12 -6.48
CA CYS A 350 -14.12 -19.25 -7.71
C CYS A 350 -15.38 -20.09 -7.43
N PRO A 351 -16.58 -19.62 -7.83
CA PRO A 351 -17.82 -20.37 -7.61
C PRO A 351 -17.74 -21.76 -8.24
N ALA A 352 -18.36 -22.75 -7.59
CA ALA A 352 -18.45 -24.09 -8.15
C ALA A 352 -19.07 -24.05 -9.55
N GLY A 353 -18.50 -24.80 -10.49
CA GLY A 353 -18.82 -24.75 -11.92
C GLY A 353 -17.95 -23.78 -12.73
N THR A 354 -17.05 -23.02 -12.10
CA THR A 354 -16.03 -22.19 -12.75
C THR A 354 -14.63 -22.56 -12.27
N TYR A 355 -13.60 -22.16 -13.02
CA TYR A 355 -12.21 -22.29 -12.59
C TYR A 355 -11.44 -20.97 -12.73
N GLY A 356 -10.39 -20.80 -11.93
CA GLY A 356 -9.51 -19.63 -11.95
C GLY A 356 -8.07 -20.00 -12.26
N ALA A 357 -7.66 -19.97 -13.52
CA ALA A 357 -6.32 -20.41 -13.94
C ALA A 357 -5.21 -19.38 -13.76
N THR A 358 -5.57 -18.12 -13.47
CA THR A 358 -4.63 -16.99 -13.35
C THR A 358 -4.80 -16.28 -12.01
N ASP A 359 -3.72 -15.62 -11.55
CA ASP A 359 -3.75 -14.76 -10.37
C ASP A 359 -4.41 -13.41 -10.71
N GLY A 360 -4.93 -12.72 -9.70
CA GLY A 360 -5.47 -11.37 -9.84
C GLY A 360 -6.84 -11.30 -10.50
N LEU A 361 -7.59 -12.40 -10.56
CA LEU A 361 -8.98 -12.38 -11.02
C LEU A 361 -9.82 -11.46 -10.14
N SER A 362 -10.69 -10.66 -10.75
CA SER A 362 -11.49 -9.64 -10.04
C SER A 362 -12.99 -9.89 -10.06
N THR A 363 -13.44 -10.93 -10.77
CA THR A 363 -14.86 -11.23 -10.99
C THR A 363 -15.21 -12.67 -10.65
N ALA A 364 -16.46 -12.88 -10.25
CA ALA A 364 -17.01 -14.21 -9.93
C ALA A 364 -17.12 -15.15 -11.14
N THR A 365 -16.97 -14.64 -12.37
CA THR A 365 -16.86 -15.47 -13.58
C THR A 365 -15.53 -16.21 -13.66
N CYS A 366 -14.55 -15.80 -12.84
CA CYS A 366 -13.19 -16.30 -12.85
C CYS A 366 -12.60 -16.33 -14.27
N THR A 367 -11.89 -17.40 -14.64
CA THR A 367 -11.33 -17.54 -15.99
C THR A 367 -12.42 -17.96 -16.99
N ALA A 368 -13.18 -19.01 -16.68
CA ALA A 368 -14.28 -19.48 -17.50
C ALA A 368 -15.15 -20.49 -16.73
N LEU A 369 -16.29 -20.86 -17.34
CA LEU A 369 -17.07 -22.03 -16.94
C LEU A 369 -16.23 -23.31 -17.10
N CYS A 370 -16.49 -24.28 -16.24
CA CYS A 370 -15.83 -25.59 -16.30
C CYS A 370 -16.08 -26.26 -17.66
N PRO A 371 -15.06 -26.71 -18.40
CA PRO A 371 -15.27 -27.34 -19.70
C PRO A 371 -16.08 -28.63 -19.62
N ALA A 372 -16.86 -28.94 -20.66
CA ALA A 372 -17.62 -30.20 -20.72
C ALA A 372 -16.68 -31.42 -20.63
N GLY A 373 -17.09 -32.43 -19.87
CA GLY A 373 -16.24 -33.57 -19.52
C GLY A 373 -15.38 -33.39 -18.27
N PHE A 374 -15.44 -32.22 -17.62
CA PHE A 374 -14.80 -31.92 -16.33
C PHE A 374 -15.81 -31.34 -15.34
N TYR A 375 -15.49 -31.40 -14.05
CA TYR A 375 -16.28 -30.74 -13.01
C TYR A 375 -15.39 -29.86 -12.13
N CYS A 376 -15.88 -28.73 -11.66
CA CYS A 376 -15.07 -27.76 -10.92
C CYS A 376 -15.72 -27.46 -9.57
N PRO A 377 -15.28 -28.10 -8.47
CA PRO A 377 -15.66 -27.67 -7.12
C PRO A 377 -15.28 -26.20 -6.84
N SER A 378 -15.82 -25.62 -5.77
CA SER A 378 -15.45 -24.26 -5.38
C SER A 378 -13.93 -24.14 -5.17
N GLY A 379 -13.30 -23.14 -5.78
CA GLY A 379 -11.87 -22.90 -5.63
C GLY A 379 -10.96 -23.63 -6.62
N THR A 380 -11.49 -24.29 -7.65
CA THR A 380 -10.67 -24.97 -8.66
C THR A 380 -9.79 -23.99 -9.44
N ALA A 381 -8.47 -24.19 -9.35
CA ALA A 381 -7.48 -23.46 -10.14
C ALA A 381 -7.24 -24.13 -11.52
N ASP A 382 -7.15 -25.45 -11.52
CA ASP A 382 -6.87 -26.28 -12.69
C ASP A 382 -7.99 -27.31 -12.85
N PHE A 383 -8.84 -27.12 -13.87
CA PHE A 383 -9.95 -28.02 -14.15
C PHE A 383 -9.49 -29.42 -14.57
N SER A 384 -8.25 -29.57 -15.07
CA SER A 384 -7.76 -30.85 -15.58
C SER A 384 -7.60 -31.92 -14.50
N GLN A 385 -7.54 -31.49 -13.23
CA GLN A 385 -7.48 -32.37 -12.05
C GLN A 385 -8.83 -33.03 -11.72
N HIS A 386 -9.93 -32.62 -12.37
CA HIS A 386 -11.27 -33.11 -12.10
C HIS A 386 -11.97 -33.67 -13.36
N PRO A 387 -11.39 -34.70 -13.99
CA PRO A 387 -11.98 -35.32 -15.18
C PRO A 387 -13.21 -36.16 -14.83
N CYS A 388 -14.22 -36.12 -15.69
CA CYS A 388 -15.46 -36.88 -15.57
C CYS A 388 -15.35 -38.19 -16.37
N THR A 389 -14.93 -39.29 -15.73
CA THR A 389 -14.58 -40.53 -16.45
C THR A 389 -15.50 -41.72 -16.16
N LEU A 390 -16.30 -41.65 -15.08
CA LEU A 390 -17.18 -42.73 -14.68
C LEU A 390 -18.32 -42.92 -15.68
N ARG A 391 -18.59 -44.16 -16.09
CA ARG A 391 -19.67 -44.46 -17.06
C ARG A 391 -21.06 -44.14 -16.54
N SER A 392 -21.22 -44.08 -15.22
CA SER A 392 -22.48 -43.80 -14.53
C SER A 392 -22.72 -42.32 -14.25
N SER A 393 -21.83 -41.42 -14.68
CA SER A 393 -22.00 -39.98 -14.53
C SER A 393 -21.45 -39.20 -15.72
N PHE A 394 -21.90 -37.98 -15.88
CA PHE A 394 -21.44 -37.07 -16.92
C PHE A 394 -21.36 -35.64 -16.38
N CYS A 395 -20.63 -34.79 -17.10
CA CYS A 395 -20.37 -33.41 -16.70
C CYS A 395 -20.54 -32.48 -17.90
N ARG A 396 -21.63 -31.71 -17.91
CA ARG A 396 -21.89 -30.67 -18.91
C ARG A 396 -20.99 -29.45 -18.63
N GLN A 397 -20.95 -28.50 -19.56
CA GLN A 397 -20.24 -27.24 -19.34
C GLN A 397 -20.79 -26.54 -18.08
N GLY A 398 -19.90 -26.10 -17.19
CA GLY A 398 -20.26 -25.46 -15.93
C GLY A 398 -20.62 -26.41 -14.79
N SER A 399 -20.41 -27.73 -14.95
CA SER A 399 -20.66 -28.69 -13.87
C SER A 399 -19.75 -28.44 -12.65
N SER A 400 -20.35 -28.34 -11.47
CA SER A 400 -19.63 -28.26 -10.19
C SER A 400 -19.33 -29.64 -9.59
N VAL A 401 -20.16 -30.62 -9.92
CA VAL A 401 -20.07 -32.03 -9.50
C VAL A 401 -20.54 -32.93 -10.65
N PRO A 402 -20.10 -34.20 -10.70
CA PRO A 402 -20.61 -35.15 -11.68
C PRO A 402 -22.11 -35.43 -11.48
N THR A 403 -22.89 -35.36 -12.56
CA THR A 403 -24.31 -35.69 -12.56
C THR A 403 -24.48 -37.18 -12.82
N ALA A 404 -25.25 -37.89 -11.98
CA ALA A 404 -25.57 -39.30 -12.22
C ALA A 404 -26.42 -39.44 -13.48
N VAL A 405 -26.18 -40.50 -14.25
CA VAL A 405 -26.96 -40.82 -15.45
C VAL A 405 -28.36 -41.30 -15.07
N ASP A 406 -29.36 -40.86 -15.84
CA ASP A 406 -30.74 -41.29 -15.63
C ASP A 406 -30.97 -42.76 -16.02
N SER A 407 -32.00 -43.38 -15.43
CA SER A 407 -32.40 -44.75 -15.78
C SER A 407 -32.88 -44.79 -17.23
N GLY A 408 -32.36 -45.73 -18.02
CA GLY A 408 -32.65 -45.80 -19.45
C GLY A 408 -31.80 -44.85 -20.32
N TYR A 409 -30.79 -44.20 -19.75
CA TYR A 409 -29.83 -43.35 -20.45
C TYR A 409 -28.40 -43.92 -20.40
N PHE A 410 -27.60 -43.61 -21.41
CA PHE A 410 -26.17 -43.89 -21.43
C PHE A 410 -25.35 -42.60 -21.58
N THR A 411 -24.12 -42.62 -21.09
CA THR A 411 -23.26 -41.44 -21.11
C THR A 411 -22.57 -41.27 -22.47
N VAL A 412 -22.56 -40.03 -22.97
CA VAL A 412 -21.87 -39.61 -24.19
C VAL A 412 -20.41 -39.32 -23.87
N ALA A 413 -19.53 -40.15 -24.40
CA ALA A 413 -18.09 -39.97 -24.29
C ALA A 413 -17.53 -39.11 -25.41
N THR A 414 -16.61 -38.20 -25.08
CA THR A 414 -15.74 -37.54 -26.05
C THR A 414 -14.71 -38.53 -26.62
N GLN A 415 -13.96 -38.12 -27.65
CA GLN A 415 -12.87 -38.92 -28.22
C GLN A 415 -11.78 -39.28 -27.18
N THR A 416 -11.65 -38.49 -26.11
CA THR A 416 -10.70 -38.71 -25.01
C THR A 416 -11.26 -39.56 -23.86
N GLY A 417 -12.49 -40.07 -23.99
CA GLY A 417 -13.13 -40.92 -22.98
C GLY A 417 -13.81 -40.16 -21.82
N LEU A 418 -13.83 -38.83 -21.87
CA LEU A 418 -14.53 -37.98 -20.89
C LEU A 418 -16.03 -37.98 -21.15
N ARG A 419 -16.83 -37.99 -20.09
CA ARG A 419 -18.29 -38.03 -20.15
C ARG A 419 -18.87 -36.63 -20.07
N SER A 420 -19.42 -36.15 -21.18
CA SER A 420 -19.85 -34.75 -21.33
C SER A 420 -21.36 -34.56 -21.26
N ASP A 421 -22.13 -35.60 -21.61
CA ASP A 421 -23.59 -35.58 -21.61
C ASP A 421 -24.15 -36.99 -21.45
N GLU A 422 -25.47 -37.12 -21.49
CA GLU A 422 -26.20 -38.37 -21.58
C GLU A 422 -27.15 -38.40 -22.77
N THR A 423 -27.59 -39.60 -23.15
CA THR A 423 -28.55 -39.81 -24.23
C THR A 423 -29.44 -41.00 -23.91
N ILE A 424 -30.72 -40.87 -24.28
CA ILE A 424 -31.71 -41.92 -24.07
C ILE A 424 -31.34 -43.17 -24.88
N CYS A 425 -31.52 -44.35 -24.30
CA CYS A 425 -31.29 -45.60 -25.02
C CYS A 425 -32.21 -45.68 -26.24
N PRO A 426 -31.68 -45.87 -27.47
CA PRO A 426 -32.53 -46.03 -28.64
C PRO A 426 -33.25 -47.39 -28.63
N PRO A 427 -34.32 -47.54 -29.43
CA PRO A 427 -34.97 -48.83 -29.66
C PRO A 427 -33.96 -49.94 -30.02
N GLY A 428 -34.26 -51.17 -29.61
CA GLY A 428 -33.37 -52.33 -29.75
C GLY A 428 -32.25 -52.40 -28.72
N SER A 429 -32.18 -51.44 -27.78
CA SER A 429 -31.18 -51.43 -26.73
C SER A 429 -31.77 -51.04 -25.37
N PHE A 430 -31.08 -51.44 -24.30
CA PHE A 430 -31.38 -51.05 -22.94
C PHE A 430 -30.12 -50.49 -22.26
N CYS A 431 -30.32 -49.57 -21.32
CA CYS A 431 -29.26 -48.81 -20.69
C CYS A 431 -29.29 -49.03 -19.18
N VAL A 432 -28.19 -49.53 -18.62
CA VAL A 432 -28.04 -49.72 -17.17
C VAL A 432 -26.66 -49.23 -16.75
N GLY A 433 -26.60 -48.45 -15.66
CA GLY A 433 -25.35 -47.87 -15.16
C GLY A 433 -24.65 -46.94 -16.16
N GLY A 434 -25.40 -46.30 -17.06
CA GLY A 434 -24.88 -45.39 -18.07
C GLY A 434 -24.19 -46.05 -19.26
N VAL A 435 -24.39 -47.36 -19.44
CA VAL A 435 -23.85 -48.15 -20.55
C VAL A 435 -25.00 -48.69 -21.38
N GLN A 436 -24.88 -48.54 -22.70
CA GLN A 436 -25.81 -49.10 -23.67
C GLN A 436 -25.51 -50.57 -23.93
N TYR A 437 -26.54 -51.40 -23.90
CA TYR A 437 -26.50 -52.82 -24.26
C TYR A 437 -27.56 -53.11 -25.31
N LEU A 438 -27.21 -53.87 -26.34
CA LEU A 438 -28.21 -54.40 -27.28
C LEU A 438 -29.12 -55.39 -26.55
N CYS A 439 -30.41 -55.37 -26.88
CA CYS A 439 -31.37 -56.38 -26.40
C CYS A 439 -30.83 -57.78 -26.72
N PRO A 440 -30.79 -58.70 -25.74
CA PRO A 440 -30.27 -60.04 -25.95
C PRO A 440 -31.11 -60.80 -26.97
N GLU A 441 -30.52 -61.84 -27.55
CA GLU A 441 -31.22 -62.75 -28.46
C GLU A 441 -32.50 -63.30 -27.83
N GLY A 442 -33.56 -63.42 -28.63
CA GLY A 442 -34.89 -63.82 -28.17
C GLY A 442 -35.71 -62.71 -27.52
N THR A 443 -35.21 -61.48 -27.45
CA THR A 443 -35.96 -60.30 -26.96
C THR A 443 -35.92 -59.15 -27.97
N PHE A 444 -36.85 -58.20 -27.83
CA PHE A 444 -36.91 -57.01 -28.68
C PHE A 444 -37.11 -55.73 -27.85
N GLY A 445 -36.67 -54.59 -28.37
CA GLY A 445 -36.86 -53.27 -27.76
C GLY A 445 -37.62 -52.32 -28.67
N ALA A 446 -38.93 -52.19 -28.48
CA ALA A 446 -39.80 -51.36 -29.33
C ALA A 446 -39.75 -49.86 -29.00
N THR A 447 -39.35 -49.50 -27.78
CA THR A 447 -39.34 -48.11 -27.30
C THR A 447 -37.94 -47.68 -26.90
N SER A 448 -37.69 -46.37 -26.91
CA SER A 448 -36.50 -45.78 -26.31
C SER A 448 -36.56 -45.80 -24.77
N GLY A 449 -35.42 -45.68 -24.11
CA GLY A 449 -35.33 -45.52 -22.65
C GLY A 449 -35.49 -46.81 -21.85
N LEU A 450 -35.32 -47.98 -22.47
CA LEU A 450 -35.36 -49.26 -21.76
C LEU A 450 -34.19 -49.36 -20.79
N ALA A 451 -34.44 -49.84 -19.57
CA ALA A 451 -33.44 -49.94 -18.50
C ALA A 451 -33.19 -51.38 -18.01
N SER A 452 -33.76 -52.37 -18.70
CA SER A 452 -33.73 -53.77 -18.28
C SER A 452 -33.33 -54.68 -19.44
N LYS A 453 -32.62 -55.77 -19.10
CA LYS A 453 -32.26 -56.84 -20.05
C LYS A 453 -33.46 -57.56 -20.67
N THR A 454 -34.65 -57.41 -20.10
CA THR A 454 -35.91 -57.92 -20.65
C THR A 454 -36.43 -57.09 -21.82
N CYS A 455 -35.83 -55.92 -22.06
CA CYS A 455 -36.25 -54.95 -23.06
C CYS A 455 -37.78 -54.71 -23.03
N SER A 456 -38.46 -54.77 -24.18
CA SER A 456 -39.92 -54.67 -24.27
C SER A 456 -40.64 -56.01 -24.10
N GLY A 457 -39.92 -57.13 -24.18
CA GLY A 457 -40.48 -58.47 -24.07
C GLY A 457 -39.74 -59.50 -24.91
N GLU A 458 -40.25 -60.73 -24.87
CA GLU A 458 -39.75 -61.86 -25.67
C GLU A 458 -40.23 -61.78 -27.12
N CYS A 459 -39.46 -62.39 -28.02
CA CYS A 459 -39.82 -62.50 -29.43
C CYS A 459 -41.13 -63.27 -29.60
N GLN A 460 -41.91 -62.94 -30.62
CA GLN A 460 -43.12 -63.70 -30.93
C GLN A 460 -42.73 -65.10 -31.45
N ASP A 461 -43.47 -66.13 -31.04
CA ASP A 461 -43.26 -67.49 -31.55
C ASP A 461 -43.36 -67.52 -33.08
N GLY A 462 -42.49 -68.35 -33.69
CA GLY A 462 -42.28 -68.41 -35.13
C GLY A 462 -41.30 -67.38 -35.70
N TYR A 463 -40.86 -66.42 -34.89
CA TYR A 463 -39.87 -65.41 -35.26
C TYR A 463 -38.58 -65.61 -34.46
N VAL A 464 -37.49 -65.06 -34.98
CA VAL A 464 -36.20 -64.95 -34.31
C VAL A 464 -35.89 -63.47 -34.15
N CYS A 465 -35.42 -63.12 -32.97
CA CYS A 465 -34.97 -61.78 -32.61
C CYS A 465 -33.46 -61.83 -32.36
N PRO A 466 -32.63 -61.54 -33.38
CA PRO A 466 -31.20 -61.32 -33.19
C PRO A 466 -30.93 -60.20 -32.18
N ARG A 467 -29.69 -60.13 -31.67
CA ARG A 467 -29.29 -59.05 -30.75
C ARG A 467 -29.59 -57.68 -31.36
N GLY A 468 -30.29 -56.83 -30.63
CA GLY A 468 -30.65 -55.49 -31.11
C GLY A 468 -31.98 -55.39 -31.85
N SER A 469 -32.80 -56.44 -31.85
CA SER A 469 -34.11 -56.43 -32.52
C SER A 469 -35.03 -55.35 -31.95
N ILE A 470 -35.78 -54.66 -32.82
CA ILE A 470 -36.69 -53.57 -32.45
C ILE A 470 -38.17 -53.99 -32.45
N ALA A 471 -38.48 -55.17 -32.99
CA ALA A 471 -39.85 -55.68 -33.09
C ALA A 471 -39.92 -57.17 -32.73
N ALA A 472 -41.04 -57.60 -32.17
CA ALA A 472 -41.30 -59.01 -31.84
C ALA A 472 -41.34 -59.93 -33.07
N GLN A 473 -41.60 -59.36 -34.25
CA GLN A 473 -41.71 -60.05 -35.55
C GLN A 473 -40.51 -59.74 -36.47
N GLN A 474 -39.32 -59.51 -35.90
CA GLN A 474 -38.15 -59.01 -36.64
C GLN A 474 -37.76 -59.88 -37.84
N SER A 475 -37.64 -61.19 -37.62
CA SER A 475 -37.21 -62.15 -38.63
C SER A 475 -38.04 -63.43 -38.54
N PRO A 476 -38.97 -63.71 -39.46
CA PRO A 476 -39.72 -64.97 -39.45
C PRO A 476 -38.80 -66.15 -39.76
N CYS A 477 -39.06 -67.31 -39.14
CA CYS A 477 -38.37 -68.53 -39.54
C CYS A 477 -38.76 -68.93 -40.97
N PRO A 478 -37.80 -69.34 -41.82
CA PRO A 478 -38.12 -69.81 -43.16
C PRO A 478 -38.98 -71.07 -43.09
N ALA A 479 -39.77 -71.32 -44.14
CA ALA A 479 -40.59 -72.52 -44.24
C ALA A 479 -39.74 -73.78 -44.02
N GLY A 480 -40.29 -74.76 -43.32
CA GLY A 480 -39.60 -75.97 -42.86
C GLY A 480 -38.83 -75.82 -41.54
N SER A 481 -38.89 -74.64 -40.92
CA SER A 481 -38.33 -74.40 -39.60
C SER A 481 -39.30 -73.66 -38.69
N TYR A 482 -39.10 -73.79 -37.38
CA TYR A 482 -39.96 -73.20 -36.35
C TYR A 482 -39.12 -72.53 -35.24
N SER A 483 -39.74 -71.67 -34.42
CA SER A 483 -39.12 -71.16 -33.18
C SER A 483 -40.13 -70.94 -32.06
N ARG A 484 -39.75 -71.26 -30.82
CA ARG A 484 -40.54 -71.01 -29.58
C ARG A 484 -39.88 -70.08 -28.56
N ASN A 485 -38.61 -69.77 -28.75
CA ASN A 485 -37.83 -68.95 -27.79
C ASN A 485 -37.19 -67.74 -28.46
N GLY A 486 -37.48 -67.50 -29.74
CA GLY A 486 -36.97 -66.34 -30.48
C GLY A 486 -35.46 -66.32 -30.75
N LYS A 487 -34.71 -67.38 -30.42
CA LYS A 487 -33.23 -67.39 -30.50
C LYS A 487 -32.69 -67.91 -31.81
N PHE A 488 -33.22 -69.02 -32.29
CA PHE A 488 -32.82 -69.64 -33.55
C PHE A 488 -34.01 -70.40 -34.14
N CYS A 489 -33.94 -70.65 -35.44
CA CYS A 489 -34.90 -71.51 -36.13
C CYS A 489 -34.41 -72.96 -36.07
N ALA A 490 -35.25 -73.84 -35.55
CA ALA A 490 -34.99 -75.28 -35.53
C ALA A 490 -35.75 -75.94 -36.69
N PRO A 491 -35.21 -77.00 -37.30
CA PRO A 491 -35.94 -77.73 -38.35
C PRO A 491 -37.20 -78.39 -37.76
N CYS A 492 -38.28 -78.43 -38.54
CA CYS A 492 -39.51 -79.11 -38.14
C CYS A 492 -39.32 -80.62 -38.00
N SER A 493 -40.08 -81.23 -37.10
CA SER A 493 -39.92 -82.63 -36.73
C SER A 493 -40.17 -83.55 -37.93
N PRO A 494 -39.44 -84.68 -38.06
CA PRO A 494 -39.72 -85.67 -39.10
C PRO A 494 -41.18 -86.11 -39.07
N GLY A 495 -41.79 -86.29 -40.24
CA GLY A 495 -43.21 -86.63 -40.36
C GLY A 495 -44.15 -85.42 -40.35
N TYR A 496 -43.61 -84.20 -40.25
CA TYR A 496 -44.34 -82.94 -40.27
C TYR A 496 -43.64 -81.91 -41.17
N TRP A 497 -44.40 -80.94 -41.66
CA TRP A 497 -43.89 -79.77 -42.39
C TRP A 497 -44.46 -78.48 -41.80
N CYS A 498 -43.79 -77.35 -42.06
CA CYS A 498 -44.14 -76.05 -41.48
C CYS A 498 -44.10 -74.92 -42.50
N ASP A 499 -45.03 -73.98 -42.36
CA ASP A 499 -45.03 -72.71 -43.08
C ASP A 499 -43.92 -71.78 -42.55
N ALA A 500 -43.65 -70.70 -43.29
CA ALA A 500 -42.80 -69.62 -42.78
C ALA A 500 -43.44 -68.97 -41.54
N GLY A 501 -42.63 -68.74 -40.51
CA GLY A 501 -43.11 -68.16 -39.24
C GLY A 501 -43.84 -69.14 -38.32
N SER A 502 -43.60 -70.46 -38.46
CA SER A 502 -44.28 -71.45 -37.62
C SER A 502 -43.78 -71.47 -36.16
N PRO A 503 -44.69 -71.47 -35.16
CA PRO A 503 -44.34 -71.64 -33.74
C PRO A 503 -44.22 -73.13 -33.33
N ASP A 504 -44.66 -74.05 -34.19
CA ASP A 504 -44.89 -75.45 -33.84
C ASP A 504 -44.05 -76.39 -34.75
N PRO A 505 -43.17 -77.26 -34.20
CA PRO A 505 -42.44 -78.26 -34.98
C PRO A 505 -43.33 -79.28 -35.69
N GLN A 506 -44.59 -79.39 -35.29
CA GLN A 506 -45.57 -80.37 -35.76
C GLN A 506 -46.79 -79.72 -36.41
N GLN A 507 -46.63 -78.50 -36.95
CA GLN A 507 -47.72 -77.68 -37.50
C GLN A 507 -48.64 -78.44 -38.47
N HIS A 508 -48.05 -79.13 -39.47
CA HIS A 508 -48.80 -79.91 -40.44
C HIS A 508 -48.26 -81.34 -40.52
N ALA A 509 -49.12 -82.34 -40.29
CA ALA A 509 -48.75 -83.74 -40.42
C ALA A 509 -48.60 -84.17 -41.89
N CYS A 510 -47.65 -85.06 -42.15
CA CYS A 510 -47.30 -85.56 -43.48
C CYS A 510 -47.80 -87.01 -43.63
N GLY A 511 -48.96 -87.19 -44.27
CA GLY A 511 -49.72 -88.43 -44.07
C GLY A 511 -50.70 -88.82 -45.16
N ALA A 512 -50.23 -88.95 -46.40
CA ALA A 512 -50.84 -89.82 -47.40
C ALA A 512 -49.84 -90.92 -47.78
N ASP A 513 -50.31 -92.05 -48.34
CA ASP A 513 -49.46 -93.17 -48.76
C ASP A 513 -48.39 -92.77 -49.80
N ASN A 514 -48.58 -91.61 -50.45
CA ASN A 514 -47.75 -91.07 -51.51
C ASN A 514 -46.90 -89.84 -51.10
N ALA A 515 -46.80 -89.50 -49.80
CA ALA A 515 -46.01 -88.36 -49.35
C ALA A 515 -45.22 -88.66 -48.07
N TYR A 516 -44.03 -88.05 -47.95
CA TYR A 516 -43.17 -88.14 -46.77
C TYR A 516 -42.51 -86.79 -46.47
N CYS A 517 -42.10 -86.60 -45.21
CA CYS A 517 -41.49 -85.36 -44.74
C CYS A 517 -40.23 -85.67 -43.92
N PRO A 518 -39.02 -85.52 -44.49
CA PRO A 518 -37.78 -85.57 -43.73
C PRO A 518 -37.66 -84.39 -42.76
N LEU A 519 -36.65 -84.42 -41.87
CA LEU A 519 -36.33 -83.34 -40.95
C LEU A 519 -36.21 -82.00 -41.69
N GLY A 520 -36.94 -80.97 -41.25
CA GLY A 520 -36.85 -79.62 -41.84
C GLY A 520 -37.67 -79.39 -43.12
N SER A 521 -38.71 -80.20 -43.38
CA SER A 521 -39.54 -80.08 -44.59
C SER A 521 -40.42 -78.84 -44.59
N SER A 522 -40.34 -78.03 -45.66
CA SER A 522 -41.19 -76.85 -45.89
C SER A 522 -42.53 -77.15 -46.56
N SER A 523 -42.70 -78.36 -47.10
CA SER A 523 -43.93 -78.89 -47.67
C SER A 523 -43.83 -80.42 -47.71
N ALA A 524 -44.96 -81.11 -47.91
CA ALA A 524 -44.96 -82.56 -48.13
C ALA A 524 -44.23 -82.93 -49.44
N GLN A 525 -43.29 -83.86 -49.37
CA GLN A 525 -42.57 -84.35 -50.56
C GLN A 525 -43.28 -85.58 -51.13
N PRO A 526 -43.49 -85.65 -52.46
CA PRO A 526 -44.08 -86.85 -53.08
C PRO A 526 -43.08 -88.02 -53.02
N VAL A 527 -43.58 -89.22 -52.74
CA VAL A 527 -42.80 -90.48 -52.83
C VAL A 527 -42.46 -90.75 -54.30
N GLN A 528 -41.23 -91.18 -54.57
CA GLN A 528 -40.78 -91.52 -55.92
C GLN A 528 -41.43 -92.81 -56.42
N ASP A 529 -41.62 -92.91 -57.74
CA ASP A 529 -42.12 -94.14 -58.37
C ASP A 529 -41.20 -95.34 -58.03
N GLY A 530 -41.80 -96.41 -57.49
CA GLY A 530 -41.07 -97.61 -57.04
C GLY A 530 -40.63 -97.58 -55.57
N TYR A 531 -40.95 -96.51 -54.84
CA TYR A 531 -40.74 -96.39 -53.39
C TYR A 531 -42.09 -96.33 -52.67
N TYR A 532 -42.10 -96.56 -51.36
CA TYR A 532 -43.26 -96.37 -50.48
C TYR A 532 -42.88 -95.49 -49.28
N ALA A 533 -43.85 -94.75 -48.75
CA ALA A 533 -43.64 -93.91 -47.57
C ALA A 533 -43.39 -94.76 -46.30
N VAL A 534 -42.43 -94.34 -45.48
CA VAL A 534 -42.04 -95.02 -44.24
C VAL A 534 -42.16 -94.05 -43.08
N GLY A 535 -42.83 -94.47 -42.00
CA GLY A 535 -42.98 -93.70 -40.77
C GLY A 535 -43.43 -94.56 -39.60
N GLN A 536 -43.41 -94.01 -38.38
CA GLN A 536 -43.86 -94.71 -37.17
C GLN A 536 -45.38 -94.78 -37.06
N GLN A 537 -46.11 -93.84 -37.66
CA GLN A 537 -47.57 -93.82 -37.74
C GLN A 537 -48.01 -93.58 -39.18
N VAL A 538 -49.23 -94.01 -39.52
CA VAL A 538 -49.82 -93.92 -40.87
C VAL A 538 -49.97 -92.45 -41.35
N THR A 539 -49.97 -91.50 -40.42
CA THR A 539 -50.18 -90.07 -40.70
C THR A 539 -48.90 -89.22 -40.60
N THR A 540 -47.72 -89.83 -40.33
CA THR A 540 -46.45 -89.13 -40.11
C THR A 540 -45.27 -89.87 -40.75
N HIS A 541 -45.27 -89.91 -42.08
CA HIS A 541 -44.21 -90.54 -42.86
C HIS A 541 -42.94 -89.67 -42.91
N THR A 542 -41.79 -90.24 -42.56
CA THR A 542 -40.52 -89.52 -42.35
C THR A 542 -39.51 -89.69 -43.49
N SER A 543 -39.59 -90.77 -44.24
CA SER A 543 -38.72 -91.08 -45.37
C SER A 543 -39.43 -91.95 -46.40
N GLU A 544 -38.79 -92.23 -47.52
CA GLU A 544 -39.23 -93.26 -48.47
C GLU A 544 -38.30 -94.48 -48.45
N ALA A 545 -38.82 -95.67 -48.75
CA ALA A 545 -38.02 -96.89 -48.91
C ALA A 545 -38.36 -97.60 -50.22
N LEU A 546 -37.33 -98.20 -50.83
CA LEU A 546 -37.46 -98.90 -52.10
C LEU A 546 -38.37 -100.13 -51.93
N CYS A 547 -39.35 -100.26 -52.82
CA CYS A 547 -40.14 -101.48 -52.91
C CYS A 547 -39.29 -102.60 -53.53
N THR A 548 -38.85 -103.56 -52.70
CA THR A 548 -38.10 -104.73 -53.17
C THR A 548 -39.03 -105.88 -53.55
N PRO A 549 -38.64 -106.77 -54.49
CA PRO A 549 -39.44 -107.92 -54.89
C PRO A 549 -39.85 -108.88 -53.75
N ARG A 550 -39.08 -108.91 -52.65
CA ARG A 550 -39.41 -109.72 -51.45
C ARG A 550 -40.53 -109.11 -50.60
N ASN A 551 -40.66 -107.78 -50.57
CA ASN A 551 -41.55 -107.08 -49.65
C ASN A 551 -42.83 -106.57 -50.35
N ALA A 552 -42.84 -106.51 -51.69
CA ALA A 552 -43.94 -105.97 -52.50
C ALA A 552 -45.27 -106.75 -52.37
N PHE A 553 -45.25 -108.07 -52.13
CA PHE A 553 -46.47 -108.88 -51.97
C PHE A 553 -47.13 -108.74 -50.59
N HIS A 554 -46.41 -108.20 -49.60
CA HIS A 554 -46.88 -108.09 -48.22
C HIS A 554 -47.19 -106.64 -47.78
N LEU A 555 -46.88 -105.65 -48.61
CA LEU A 555 -47.12 -104.23 -48.35
C LEU A 555 -48.09 -103.67 -49.39
N PRO A 556 -49.35 -103.32 -49.03
CA PRO A 556 -50.35 -102.81 -49.97
C PRO A 556 -50.00 -101.43 -50.56
N GLN A 557 -49.01 -100.76 -49.99
CA GLN A 557 -48.54 -99.42 -50.34
C GLN A 557 -47.54 -99.39 -51.50
N CYS A 558 -47.03 -100.56 -51.93
CA CYS A 558 -46.09 -100.62 -53.05
C CYS A 558 -46.85 -100.67 -54.39
N PRO A 559 -46.49 -99.84 -55.38
CA PRO A 559 -47.03 -99.98 -56.73
C PRO A 559 -46.71 -101.40 -57.26
N THR A 560 -47.67 -102.05 -57.92
CA THR A 560 -47.55 -103.42 -58.46
C THR A 560 -46.45 -103.58 -59.52
N ARG A 561 -45.77 -102.49 -59.88
CA ARG A 561 -44.57 -102.46 -60.70
C ARG A 561 -43.40 -101.88 -59.89
N THR A 562 -42.69 -102.76 -59.19
CA THR A 562 -41.33 -102.48 -58.74
C THR A 562 -40.38 -102.52 -59.93
N VAL A 563 -39.59 -101.47 -60.14
CA VAL A 563 -38.53 -101.48 -61.15
C VAL A 563 -37.34 -102.24 -60.57
N GLY A 564 -37.41 -103.56 -60.66
CA GLY A 564 -36.25 -104.42 -60.49
C GLY A 564 -35.42 -104.39 -61.76
N VAL A 565 -34.21 -103.85 -61.69
CA VAL A 565 -33.16 -104.29 -62.63
C VAL A 565 -32.94 -105.77 -62.29
N ASN A 566 -33.25 -106.62 -63.27
CA ASN A 566 -33.17 -108.09 -63.25
C ASN A 566 -34.46 -108.81 -62.85
N ALA A 567 -35.46 -108.75 -63.72
CA ALA A 567 -36.36 -109.87 -63.97
C ALA A 567 -36.02 -110.47 -65.36
N HIS A 568 -35.44 -111.67 -65.32
CA HIS A 568 -35.15 -112.64 -66.37
C HIS A 568 -35.57 -112.35 -67.82
N ASN A 569 -34.56 -112.27 -68.69
CA ASN A 569 -34.38 -113.22 -69.79
C ASN A 569 -32.94 -113.73 -69.77
#